data_AF-A0A8J4SZ11-F1
#
_entry.id   AF-A0A8J4SZ11-F1
#
_cell.length_a   1.000
_cell.length_b   1.000
_cell.length_c   1.000
_cell.angle_alpha   90.00
_cell.angle_beta   90.00
_cell.angle_gamma   90.00
#
_symmetry.space_group_name_H-M   'P 1'
#
loop_
_entity.id
_entity.type
_entity.pdbx_description
1 polymer ?
#
loop_
_entity_poly.entity_id
_entity_poly.type
_entity_poly.pdbx_seq_one_letter_code
_entity_poly.pdbx_strand_id
1 'polypeptide(L)' 'MTDRTAPVSRSSAPHYTWASVCDGWRLNDSPGLSVVEERVPPGAGEVRHYHNEARQFFYVLQARLL' A
#
# COMPACT_ATOMS: atom_id res chain seq x y z
N MET A 1 -7.74 -4.26 -21.56
CA MET A 1 -8.82 -3.64 -20.75
C MET A 1 -9.41 -4.73 -19.89
N THR A 2 -8.92 -4.88 -18.66
CA THR A 2 -9.55 -5.72 -17.65
C THR A 2 -10.80 -5.01 -17.14
N ASP A 3 -11.86 -5.77 -16.93
CA ASP A 3 -13.14 -5.30 -16.41
C ASP A 3 -12.94 -4.56 -15.08
N ARG A 4 -13.28 -3.27 -15.06
CA ARG A 4 -13.00 -2.33 -13.96
C ARG A 4 -14.03 -2.41 -12.82
N THR A 5 -14.87 -3.44 -12.83
CA THR A 5 -16.09 -3.53 -12.00
C THR A 5 -16.00 -4.57 -10.88
N ALA A 6 -14.99 -5.45 -10.90
CA ALA A 6 -14.80 -6.43 -9.83
C ALA A 6 -14.16 -5.79 -8.58
N PRO A 7 -14.65 -6.10 -7.36
CA PRO A 7 -13.98 -5.69 -6.12
C PRO A 7 -12.52 -6.17 -6.08
N VAL A 8 -11.62 -5.31 -5.59
CA VAL A 8 -10.20 -5.63 -5.40
C VAL A 8 -9.91 -5.94 -3.93
N SER A 9 -9.04 -6.91 -3.67
CA SER A 9 -8.58 -7.27 -2.33
C SER A 9 -7.13 -7.77 -2.39
N ARG A 10 -6.52 -8.06 -1.23
CA ARG A 10 -5.20 -8.71 -1.15
C ARG A 10 -5.09 -10.02 -1.94
N SER A 11 -6.18 -10.76 -2.11
CA SER A 11 -6.14 -12.05 -2.84
C SER A 11 -6.14 -11.88 -4.36
N SER A 12 -6.51 -10.71 -4.88
CA SER A 12 -6.61 -10.45 -6.32
C SER A 12 -5.66 -9.36 -6.82
N ALA A 13 -5.14 -8.51 -5.93
CA ALA A 13 -4.24 -7.41 -6.27
C ALA A 13 -2.80 -7.88 -6.52
N PRO A 14 -2.04 -7.19 -7.38
CA PRO A 14 -0.60 -7.41 -7.52
C PRO A 14 0.11 -7.26 -6.17
N HIS A 15 0.81 -8.32 -5.75
CA HIS A 15 1.64 -8.35 -4.55
C HIS A 15 3.09 -7.99 -4.89
N TYR A 16 3.74 -7.28 -3.98
CA TYR A 16 5.18 -7.01 -4.04
C TYR A 16 5.77 -6.98 -2.63
N THR A 17 7.08 -7.22 -2.56
CA THR A 17 7.86 -7.11 -1.31
C THR A 17 8.74 -5.88 -1.36
N TRP A 18 8.81 -5.15 -0.25
CA TRP A 18 9.71 -4.00 -0.08
C TRP A 18 10.44 -4.08 1.25
N ALA A 19 11.60 -3.41 1.36
CA ALA A 19 12.52 -3.52 2.50
C ALA A 19 12.80 -4.99 2.93
N SER A 20 12.74 -5.93 1.98
CA SER A 20 12.91 -7.39 2.14
C SER A 20 11.90 -8.12 3.04
N VAL A 21 11.17 -7.43 3.92
CA VAL A 21 10.30 -8.07 4.93
C VAL A 21 8.87 -7.53 4.96
N CYS A 22 8.60 -6.44 4.24
CA CYS A 22 7.28 -5.83 4.18
C CYS A 22 6.53 -6.29 2.92
N ASP A 23 5.23 -6.45 3.06
CA ASP A 23 4.34 -6.80 1.95
C ASP A 23 3.51 -5.59 1.52
N GLY A 24 3.28 -5.46 0.22
CA GLY A 24 2.38 -4.47 -0.37
C GLY A 24 1.46 -5.08 -1.42
N TRP A 25 0.22 -4.61 -1.47
CA TRP A 25 -0.78 -4.97 -2.48
C TRP A 25 -1.30 -3.71 -3.17
N ARG A 26 -1.09 -3.56 -4.49
CA ARG A 26 -1.58 -2.41 -5.28
C ARG A 26 -3.08 -2.55 -5.57
N LEU A 27 -3.91 -1.91 -4.75
CA LEU A 27 -5.37 -1.92 -4.93
C LEU A 27 -5.82 -0.97 -6.05
N ASN A 28 -5.12 0.16 -6.22
CA ASN A 28 -5.28 1.07 -7.36
C ASN A 28 -3.94 1.70 -7.71
N ASP A 29 -3.63 1.83 -8.99
CA ASP A 29 -2.40 2.45 -9.50
C ASP A 29 -2.70 3.26 -10.76
N SER A 30 -3.30 4.44 -10.56
CA SER A 30 -3.63 5.36 -11.64
C SER A 30 -2.91 6.70 -11.46
N PRO A 31 -2.74 7.50 -12.51
CA PRO A 31 -1.93 8.73 -12.43
C PRO A 31 -2.36 9.73 -11.33
N GLY A 32 -3.63 9.72 -10.93
CA GLY A 32 -4.16 10.65 -9.93
C GLY A 32 -4.35 10.06 -8.52
N LEU A 33 -4.20 8.75 -8.36
CA LEU A 33 -4.39 8.08 -7.08
C LEU A 33 -3.65 6.75 -7.06
N SER A 34 -2.89 6.51 -6.01
CA SER A 34 -2.43 5.16 -5.66
C SER A 34 -3.06 4.75 -4.33
N VAL A 35 -3.52 3.50 -4.27
CA VAL A 35 -4.00 2.87 -3.03
C VAL A 35 -3.25 1.57 -2.86
N VAL A 36 -2.57 1.44 -1.73
CA VAL A 36 -1.80 0.26 -1.35
C VAL A 36 -2.27 -0.20 0.02
N GLU A 37 -2.51 -1.50 0.18
CA GLU A 37 -2.58 -2.12 1.49
C GLU A 37 -1.20 -2.68 1.82
N GLU A 38 -0.69 -2.40 3.02
CA GLU A 38 0.66 -2.81 3.41
C GLU A 38 0.64 -3.59 4.72
N ARG A 39 1.54 -4.56 4.81
CA ARG A 39 1.88 -5.23 6.06
C ARG A 39 3.33 -4.93 6.41
N VAL A 40 3.51 -4.17 7.49
CA VAL A 40 4.83 -3.84 8.05
C VAL A 40 5.03 -4.68 9.33
N PRO A 41 5.98 -5.62 9.36
CA PRO A 41 6.25 -6.41 10.56
C PRO A 41 6.92 -5.57 11.67
N PRO A 42 6.84 -6.00 12.95
CA PRO A 42 7.56 -5.34 14.04
C PRO A 42 9.05 -5.21 13.76
N GLY A 43 9.63 -4.04 14.04
CA GLY A 43 11.04 -3.74 13.81
C GLY A 43 11.39 -3.33 12.37
N ALA A 44 10.44 -3.45 11.43
CA ALA A 44 10.54 -2.82 10.12
C ALA A 44 9.88 -1.43 10.14
N GLY A 45 10.21 -0.62 9.14
CA GLY A 45 9.66 0.71 9.02
C GLY A 45 10.08 1.38 7.72
N GLU A 46 9.37 2.45 7.38
CA GLU A 46 9.68 3.23 6.21
C GLU A 46 10.87 4.16 6.44
N VAL A 47 11.60 4.48 5.37
CA VAL A 47 12.66 5.48 5.40
C VAL A 47 12.01 6.86 5.32
N ARG A 48 12.42 7.77 6.21
CA ARG A 48 11.89 9.14 6.26
C ARG A 48 12.03 9.84 4.90
N HIS A 49 10.91 10.29 4.35
CA HIS A 49 10.85 11.06 3.10
C HIS A 49 9.61 11.97 3.10
N TYR A 50 9.42 12.70 2.00
CA TYR A 50 8.26 13.56 1.78
C TYR A 50 7.87 13.55 0.30
N HIS A 51 6.63 13.93 0.01
CA HIS A 51 6.12 14.02 -1.36
C HIS A 51 5.97 15.49 -1.76
N ASN A 52 6.52 15.86 -2.92
CA ASN A 52 6.39 17.21 -3.49
C ASN A 52 5.02 17.44 -4.15
N GLU A 53 4.47 16.39 -4.77
CA GLU A 53 3.31 16.50 -5.67
C GLU A 53 2.09 15.70 -5.18
N ALA A 54 2.27 14.90 -4.12
CA ALA A 54 1.24 14.01 -3.61
C ALA A 54 0.96 14.27 -2.12
N ARG A 55 -0.27 13.97 -1.71
CA ARG A 55 -0.66 13.88 -0.30
C ARG A 55 -0.79 12.41 0.05
N GLN A 56 -0.20 12.02 1.17
CA GLN A 56 -0.30 10.67 1.69
C GLN A 56 -1.14 10.68 2.97
N PHE A 57 -1.98 9.68 3.13
CA PHE A 57 -2.67 9.41 4.39
C PHE A 57 -2.60 7.91 4.67
N PHE A 58 -2.64 7.57 5.95
CA PHE A 58 -2.64 6.18 6.39
C PHE A 58 -3.95 5.90 7.13
N TYR A 59 -4.58 4.77 6.77
CA TYR A 59 -5.69 4.22 7.53
C TYR A 59 -5.21 2.90 8.15
N VAL A 60 -5.04 2.91 9.47
CA VAL A 60 -4.50 1.75 10.21
C VAL A 60 -5.61 0.73 10.41
N LEU A 61 -5.55 -0.37 9.65
CA LEU A 61 -6.51 -1.47 9.72
C LEU A 61 -6.33 -2.32 10.99
N GLN A 62 -5.09 -2.51 11.42
CA GLN A 62 -4.73 -3.33 12.57
C GLN A 62 -3.40 -2.87 13.15
N ALA A 63 -3.24 -3.06 14.47
CA ALA A 63 -2.15 -2.56 15.32
C ALA A 63 -2.26 -1.09 15.73
N ARG A 64 -1.33 -0.66 16.58
CA ARG A 64 -1.17 0.71 17.06
C ARG A 64 0.21 1.21 16.60
N LEU A 65 0.24 2.32 15.87
CA LEU A 65 1.48 3.04 15.61
C LEU A 65 2.01 3.58 16.95
N LEU A 66 3.21 3.18 17.34
CA LEU A 66 3.93 3.68 18.52
C LEU A 66 5.01 4.67 18.08
#